data_AF-A0A962IJU4-F1
#
_entry.id   AF-A0A962IJU4-F1
#
_cell.length_a   1.000
_cell.length_b   1.000
_cell.length_c   1.000
_cell.angle_alpha   90.00
_cell.angle_beta   90.00
_cell.angle_gamma   90.00
#
_symmetry.space_group_name_H-M   'P 1'
#
loop_
_entity.id
_entity.type
_entity.pdbx_description
1 polymer ?
#
loop_
_entity_poly.entity_id
_entity_poly.type
_entity_poly.pdbx_seq_one_letter_code
_entity_poly.pdbx_strand_id
1 'polypeptide(L)'
;MSIAARALPVESAGNPVLALQQHLQHKGRGELAAAVTLPARPGVFAPLPDELHPGLKQALQARGIERLYSHQAQAWAVARSDQDLLIATPTASGKSLCYNLPVLQSALEQRSKALYLFPTKAL
;
A
#
# COMPACT_ATOMS: atom_id res chain seq x y z
N MET A 1 10.42 -44.65 -17.26
CA MET A 1 11.27 -43.60 -17.87
C MET A 1 11.33 -42.43 -16.91
N SER A 2 12.48 -42.26 -16.25
CA SER A 2 12.69 -41.28 -15.18
C SER A 2 12.94 -39.89 -15.76
N ILE A 3 12.07 -38.93 -15.44
CA ILE A 3 12.33 -37.52 -15.75
C ILE A 3 13.22 -36.99 -14.64
N ALA A 4 14.53 -37.10 -14.84
CA ALA A 4 15.49 -36.46 -13.96
C ALA A 4 15.25 -34.95 -13.97
N ALA A 5 14.90 -34.38 -12.82
CA ALA A 5 14.92 -32.94 -12.59
C ALA A 5 16.37 -32.46 -12.72
N ARG A 6 16.75 -32.07 -13.94
CA ARG A 6 18.05 -31.47 -14.22
C ARG A 6 18.10 -30.14 -13.48
N ALA A 7 18.85 -30.08 -12.38
CA ALA A 7 19.16 -28.85 -11.69
C ALA A 7 19.76 -27.87 -12.69
N LEU A 8 19.13 -26.70 -12.83
CA LEU A 8 19.65 -25.63 -13.66
C LEU A 8 20.82 -24.98 -12.93
N PRO A 9 21.89 -24.60 -13.64
CA PRO A 9 23.00 -23.88 -13.03
C PRO A 9 22.46 -22.52 -12.55
N VAL A 10 22.36 -22.37 -11.23
CA VAL A 10 22.07 -21.09 -10.58
C VAL A 10 23.35 -20.26 -10.62
N GLU A 11 23.69 -19.76 -11.79
CA GLU A 11 24.72 -18.73 -11.95
C GLU A 11 24.05 -17.43 -12.38
N SER A 12 23.29 -16.85 -11.45
CA SER A 12 23.12 -15.39 -11.40
C SER A 12 23.17 -14.99 -9.93
N ALA A 13 24.24 -14.30 -9.56
CA ALA A 13 24.47 -13.84 -8.20
C ALA A 13 23.24 -13.08 -7.63
N GLY A 14 22.67 -13.63 -6.55
CA GLY A 14 22.04 -12.85 -5.48
C GLY A 14 20.52 -12.64 -5.47
N ASN A 15 19.76 -12.87 -6.55
CA ASN A 15 18.30 -12.60 -6.54
C ASN A 15 17.45 -13.79 -7.04
N PRO A 16 16.77 -14.52 -6.13
CA PRO A 16 15.98 -15.70 -6.49
C PRO A 16 14.75 -15.36 -7.35
N VAL A 17 14.22 -14.13 -7.26
CA VAL A 17 13.08 -13.68 -8.07
C VAL A 17 13.48 -13.52 -9.53
N LEU A 18 14.66 -12.94 -9.79
CA LEU A 18 15.18 -12.79 -11.15
C LEU A 18 15.46 -14.14 -11.81
N ALA A 19 16.04 -15.08 -11.06
CA ALA A 19 16.29 -16.44 -11.54
C ALA A 19 14.97 -17.15 -11.90
N LEU A 20 13.93 -17.01 -11.06
CA LEU A 20 12.60 -17.55 -11.36
C LEU A 20 11.97 -16.89 -12.59
N GLN A 21 12.06 -15.57 -12.72
CA GLN A 21 11.54 -14.85 -13.88
C GLN A 21 12.19 -15.35 -15.18
N GLN A 22 13.52 -15.49 -15.20
CA GLN A 22 14.25 -16.01 -16.36
C GLN A 22 13.81 -17.45 -16.68
N HIS A 23 13.70 -18.31 -15.65
CA HIS A 23 13.24 -19.69 -15.83
C HIS A 23 11.83 -19.78 -16.45
N LEU A 24 10.89 -18.95 -15.99
CA LEU A 24 9.53 -18.89 -16.55
C LEU A 24 9.52 -18.41 -18.00
N GLN A 25 10.34 -17.41 -18.33
CA GLN A 25 10.50 -16.92 -19.71
C GLN A 25 11.12 -17.97 -20.63
N HIS A 26 12.03 -18.80 -20.13
CA HIS A 26 12.65 -19.88 -20.90
C HIS A 26 11.75 -21.12 -21.06
N LYS A 27 11.06 -21.56 -19.99
CA LYS A 27 10.15 -22.71 -20.04
C LYS A 27 8.84 -22.42 -20.77
N GLY A 28 8.30 -21.21 -20.65
CA GLY A 28 7.03 -20.82 -21.25
C GLY A 28 7.10 -20.51 -22.75
N ARG A 29 8.19 -20.90 -23.45
CA ARG A 29 8.32 -20.71 -24.90
C ARG A 29 7.26 -21.54 -25.63
N GLY A 30 6.17 -20.88 -26.03
CA GLY A 30 5.01 -21.48 -26.69
C GLY A 30 3.71 -21.43 -25.88
N GLU A 31 3.78 -21.13 -24.58
CA GLU A 31 2.62 -21.10 -23.66
C GLU A 31 2.33 -19.70 -23.07
N LEU A 32 3.33 -18.81 -23.06
CA LEU A 32 3.17 -17.42 -22.61
C LEU A 32 2.66 -16.53 -23.76
N ALA A 33 1.42 -16.06 -23.66
CA ALA A 33 0.83 -15.16 -24.64
C ALA A 33 1.41 -13.73 -24.57
N ALA A 34 1.69 -13.23 -23.35
CA ALA A 34 2.28 -11.90 -23.13
C ALA A 34 2.98 -11.82 -21.77
N ALA A 35 3.98 -10.94 -21.67
CA ALA A 35 4.63 -10.56 -20.43
C ALA A 35 4.76 -9.03 -20.39
N VAL A 36 4.32 -8.40 -19.30
CA VAL A 36 4.35 -6.95 -19.12
C VAL A 36 5.05 -6.62 -17.80
N THR A 37 6.07 -5.77 -17.87
CA THR A 37 6.75 -5.22 -16.70
C THR A 37 6.22 -3.83 -16.43
N LEU A 38 5.65 -3.62 -15.25
CA LEU A 38 5.25 -2.29 -14.80
C LEU A 38 6.43 -1.60 -14.12
N PRO A 39 6.74 -0.34 -14.43
CA PRO A 39 7.82 0.37 -13.78
C PRO A 39 7.50 0.62 -12.30
N ALA A 40 8.53 0.53 -11.45
CA ALA A 40 8.42 0.95 -10.06
C ALA A 40 8.09 2.45 -10.00
N ARG A 41 7.28 2.85 -9.02
CA ARG A 41 6.92 4.25 -8.80
C ARG A 41 7.29 4.64 -7.37
N PRO A 42 8.13 5.68 -7.18
CA PRO A 42 8.42 6.17 -5.84
C PRO A 42 7.15 6.77 -5.22
N GLY A 43 7.07 6.72 -3.89
CA GLY A 43 6.02 7.41 -3.15
C GLY A 43 6.12 8.93 -3.32
N VAL A 44 4.99 9.59 -3.54
CA VAL A 44 4.87 11.05 -3.40
C VAL A 44 4.36 11.34 -2.00
N PHE A 45 5.05 12.22 -1.28
CA PHE A 45 4.80 12.46 0.13
C PHE A 45 4.46 13.93 0.42
N ALA A 46 3.73 14.13 1.51
CA ALA A 46 3.41 15.41 2.11
C ALA A 46 3.73 15.37 3.62
N PRO A 47 4.02 16.52 4.25
CA PRO A 47 4.23 16.57 5.70
C PRO A 47 2.97 16.10 6.45
N LEU A 48 3.15 15.69 7.70
CA LEU A 48 2.03 15.49 8.61
C LEU A 48 1.30 16.85 8.81
N PRO A 49 -0.03 16.91 8.77
CA PRO A 49 -0.78 18.14 9.01
C PRO A 49 -0.46 18.73 10.39
N ASP A 50 -0.27 20.05 10.46
CA ASP A 50 0.09 20.75 11.71
C ASP A 50 -1.04 20.70 12.76
N GLU A 51 -2.28 20.64 12.27
CA GLU A 51 -3.53 20.52 13.03
C GLU A 51 -3.77 19.12 13.62
N LEU A 52 -2.91 18.13 13.34
CA LEU A 52 -3.05 16.82 13.96
C LEU A 52 -2.95 16.91 15.49
N HIS A 53 -3.87 16.23 16.17
CA HIS A 53 -3.80 16.08 17.61
C HIS A 53 -2.41 15.54 18.01
N PRO A 54 -1.73 16.11 19.03
CA PRO A 54 -0.35 15.73 19.38
C PRO A 54 -0.19 14.22 19.62
N GLY A 55 -1.17 13.60 20.28
CA GLY A 55 -1.19 12.15 20.50
C GLY A 55 -1.27 11.33 19.19
N LEU A 56 -1.96 11.81 18.15
CA LEU A 56 -1.97 11.15 16.84
C LEU A 56 -0.64 11.31 16.14
N LYS A 57 -0.05 12.51 16.17
CA LYS A 57 1.28 12.77 15.60
C LYS A 57 2.33 11.83 16.20
N GLN A 58 2.35 11.70 17.52
CA GLN A 58 3.23 10.76 18.24
C GLN A 58 2.94 9.30 17.86
N ALA A 59 1.67 8.90 17.79
CA ALA A 59 1.28 7.53 17.45
C ALA A 59 1.59 7.15 15.99
N LEU A 60 1.63 8.11 15.07
CA LEU A 60 2.09 7.92 13.70
C LEU A 60 3.61 7.75 13.65
N GLN A 61 4.35 8.64 14.31
CA GLN A 61 5.81 8.58 14.39
C GLN A 61 6.31 7.29 15.04
N ALA A 62 5.66 6.83 16.11
CA ALA A 62 5.97 5.55 16.77
C ALA A 62 5.76 4.32 15.85
N ARG A 63 4.97 4.47 14.78
CA ARG A 63 4.77 3.44 13.73
C ARG A 63 5.68 3.65 12.51
N GLY A 64 6.64 4.56 12.59
CA GLY A 64 7.53 4.91 11.47
C GLY A 64 6.87 5.78 10.39
N ILE A 65 5.72 6.40 10.67
CA ILE A 65 5.01 7.27 9.73
C ILE A 65 5.38 8.72 10.04
N GLU A 66 6.42 9.22 9.37
CA GLU A 66 6.90 10.60 9.52
C GLU A 66 6.25 11.59 8.55
N ARG A 67 5.69 11.08 7.45
CA ARG A 67 5.06 11.82 6.35
C ARG A 67 3.86 11.03 5.84
N LEU A 68 2.88 11.72 5.28
CA LEU A 68 1.75 11.10 4.59
C LEU A 68 2.11 10.88 3.12
N TYR A 69 1.55 9.84 2.50
CA TYR A 69 1.46 9.84 1.04
C TYR A 69 0.55 10.98 0.58
N SER A 70 0.78 11.52 -0.62
CA SER A 70 0.01 12.65 -1.16
C SER A 70 -1.50 12.41 -1.17
N HIS A 71 -1.96 11.20 -1.52
CA HIS A 71 -3.37 10.84 -1.48
C HIS A 71 -3.96 10.78 -0.07
N GLN A 72 -3.14 10.48 0.95
CA GLN A 72 -3.57 10.52 2.36
C GLN A 72 -3.71 11.96 2.84
N ALA A 73 -2.77 12.85 2.46
CA ALA A 73 -2.87 14.27 2.77
C ALA A 73 -4.05 14.95 2.05
N GLN A 74 -4.33 14.55 0.80
CA GLN A 74 -5.51 15.02 0.09
C GLN A 74 -6.81 14.53 0.75
N ALA A 75 -6.88 13.26 1.13
CA ALA A 75 -8.04 12.73 1.85
C ALA A 75 -8.26 13.45 3.19
N TRP A 76 -7.18 13.75 3.92
CA TRP A 76 -7.25 14.57 5.13
C TRP A 76 -7.87 15.95 4.86
N ALA A 77 -7.37 16.68 3.86
CA ALA A 77 -7.86 18.01 3.54
C ALA A 77 -9.35 18.02 3.17
N VAL A 78 -9.80 17.07 2.34
CA VAL A 78 -11.22 16.93 1.95
C VAL A 78 -12.08 16.58 3.16
N ALA A 79 -11.65 15.64 4.00
CA ALA A 79 -12.39 15.26 5.20
C ALA A 79 -12.49 16.41 6.22
N ARG A 80 -11.45 17.25 6.34
CA ARG A 80 -11.47 18.46 7.20
C ARG A 80 -12.37 19.56 6.65
N SER A 81 -12.66 19.56 5.35
CA SER A 81 -13.62 20.49 4.73
C SER A 81 -15.08 20.02 4.81
N ASP A 82 -15.38 18.98 5.59
CA ASP A 82 -16.73 18.41 5.75
C ASP A 82 -17.35 17.96 4.41
N GLN A 83 -16.50 17.39 3.53
CA GLN A 83 -16.87 16.89 2.21
C GLN A 83 -16.74 15.37 2.14
N ASP A 84 -17.66 14.76 1.39
CA ASP A 84 -17.59 13.34 1.04
C ASP A 84 -16.42 13.07 0.08
N LEU A 85 -15.76 11.92 0.27
CA LEU A 85 -14.60 11.53 -0.54
C LEU A 85 -14.64 10.06 -0.95
N LEU A 86 -14.17 9.79 -2.17
CA LEU A 86 -13.96 8.44 -2.70
C LEU A 86 -12.47 8.22 -2.94
N ILE A 87 -11.91 7.15 -2.37
CA ILE A 87 -10.48 6.82 -2.52
C ILE A 87 -10.32 5.61 -3.44
N ALA A 88 -9.91 5.86 -4.67
CA ALA A 88 -9.58 4.82 -5.65
C ALA A 88 -8.06 4.64 -5.75
N THR A 89 -7.46 3.87 -4.83
CA THR A 89 -6.01 3.56 -4.87
C THR A 89 -5.74 2.04 -4.76
N PRO A 90 -4.64 1.54 -5.35
CA PRO A 90 -4.31 0.10 -5.35
C PRO A 90 -4.21 -0.51 -3.95
N THR A 91 -4.33 -1.83 -3.82
CA THR A 91 -4.07 -2.53 -2.55
C THR A 91 -2.68 -2.19 -2.00
N ALA A 92 -2.54 -2.19 -0.67
CA ALA A 92 -1.32 -1.80 0.04
C ALA A 92 -0.86 -0.33 -0.13
N SER A 93 -1.67 0.54 -0.74
CA SER A 93 -1.40 1.99 -0.83
C SER A 93 -1.60 2.79 0.46
N GLY A 94 -2.03 2.15 1.55
CA GLY A 94 -2.35 2.83 2.81
C GLY A 94 -3.70 3.55 2.86
N LYS A 95 -4.70 3.08 2.10
CA LYS A 95 -6.10 3.60 2.14
C LYS A 95 -6.69 3.66 3.55
N SER A 96 -6.32 2.72 4.41
CA SER A 96 -6.87 2.67 5.77
C SER A 96 -6.57 3.92 6.57
N LEU A 97 -5.40 4.53 6.35
CA LEU A 97 -5.05 5.77 7.02
C LEU A 97 -5.90 6.95 6.50
N CYS A 98 -6.32 6.94 5.23
CA CYS A 98 -7.14 8.02 4.66
C CYS A 98 -8.48 8.20 5.38
N TYR A 99 -9.13 7.12 5.84
CA TYR A 99 -10.38 7.22 6.60
C TYR A 99 -10.16 7.16 8.12
N ASN A 100 -9.16 6.43 8.61
CA ASN A 100 -8.92 6.34 10.05
C ASN A 100 -8.40 7.66 10.63
N LEU A 101 -7.51 8.35 9.92
CA LEU A 101 -6.89 9.57 10.44
C LEU A 101 -7.91 10.68 10.76
N PRO A 102 -8.83 11.07 9.84
CA PRO A 102 -9.85 12.07 10.16
C PRO A 102 -10.85 11.60 11.22
N VAL A 103 -11.23 10.31 11.23
CA VAL A 103 -12.13 9.76 12.26
C VAL A 103 -11.49 9.84 13.65
N LEU A 104 -10.23 9.42 13.79
CA LEU A 104 -9.52 9.47 15.07
C LEU A 104 -9.30 10.90 15.53
N GLN A 105 -9.00 11.83 14.61
CA GLN A 105 -8.90 13.25 14.95
C GLN A 105 -10.23 13.76 15.54
N SER A 106 -11.34 13.52 14.83
CA SER A 106 -12.66 13.97 15.27
C SER A 106 -13.06 13.36 16.62
N ALA A 107 -12.73 12.08 16.85
CA ALA A 107 -12.99 11.41 18.12
C ALA A 107 -12.21 12.04 19.29
N LEU A 108 -10.97 12.49 19.05
CA LEU A 108 -10.14 13.14 20.07
C LEU A 108 -10.57 14.60 20.31
N GLU A 109 -10.95 15.34 19.28
CA GLU A 109 -11.37 16.74 19.38
C GLU A 109 -12.78 16.89 19.96
N GLN A 110 -13.73 16.07 19.51
CA GLN A 110 -15.17 16.29 19.70
C GLN A 110 -15.90 15.11 20.35
N ARG A 111 -15.19 14.02 20.71
CA ARG A 111 -15.80 12.76 21.19
C ARG A 111 -16.84 12.20 20.22
N SER A 112 -16.60 12.36 18.93
CA SER A 112 -17.49 11.89 17.86
C SER A 112 -17.50 10.36 17.72
N LYS A 113 -18.45 9.87 16.91
CA LYS A 113 -18.61 8.45 16.57
C LYS A 113 -18.54 8.27 15.07
N ALA A 114 -18.06 7.10 14.63
CA ALA A 114 -18.01 6.73 13.24
C ALA A 114 -18.56 5.30 13.03
N LEU A 115 -19.19 5.06 11.89
CA LEU A 115 -19.66 3.75 11.46
C LEU A 115 -18.76 3.25 10.33
N TYR A 116 -18.24 2.04 10.48
CA TYR A 116 -17.43 1.37 9.48
C TYR A 116 -18.24 0.24 8.86
N LEU A 117 -18.37 0.26 7.54
CA LEU A 117 -19.08 -0.76 6.78
C LEU A 117 -18.09 -1.48 5.87
N PHE A 118 -17.92 -2.78 6.11
CA PHE A 118 -17.04 -3.65 5.34
C PHE A 118 -17.86 -4.76 4.68
N PRO A 119 -17.45 -5.27 3.50
CA PRO A 119 -18.19 -6.30 2.79
C PRO A 119 -18.15 -7.67 3.48
N THR A 120 -17.23 -7.88 4.42
CA THR A 120 -17.09 -9.14 5.16
C THR A 120 -16.76 -8.87 6.63
N LYS A 121 -17.06 -9.84 7.50
CA LYS A 121 -16.80 -9.76 8.95
C LYS A 121 -15.32 -9.86 9.33
N ALA A 122 -14.47 -10.38 8.43
CA ALA A 122 -13.05 -10.59 8.70
C ALA A 122 -12.20 -9.33 8.46
N LEU A 123 -12.82 -8.26 7.95
CA LEU A 123 -12.21 -6.97 7.61
C LEU A 123 -12.49 -5.93 8.69
#